data_AF-A0AAN1PP78-F1
#
_entry.id   AF-A0AAN1PP78-F1
#
_cell.length_a   1.000
_cell.length_b   1.000
_cell.length_c   1.000
_cell.angle_alpha   90.00
_cell.angle_beta   90.00
_cell.angle_gamma   90.00
#
_symmetry.space_group_name_H-M   'P 1'
#
loop_
_entity.id
_entity.type
_entity.pdbx_description
1 polymer ?
#
loop_
_entity_poly.entity_id
_entity_poly.type
_entity_poly.pdbx_seq_one_letter_code
_entity_poly.pdbx_strand_id
1 'polypeptide(L)'
;MQKSFAPILASMAATGLVTLPGMMTGQILGGASPMVAIKYQLIIMIAIFVTLTLSVVITLELALHRCLGRNGQVKINTLDTK
;
A
#
# COMPACT_ATOMS: atom_id res chain seq x y z
N MET A 1 0.32 20.69 -6.37
CA MET A 1 -0.03 19.63 -5.40
C MET A 1 -0.91 18.54 -6.04
N GLN A 2 -2.11 18.84 -6.57
CA GLN A 2 -3.07 17.83 -7.07
C GLN A 2 -2.54 16.92 -8.22
N LYS A 3 -1.67 17.42 -9.12
CA LYS A 3 -1.11 16.61 -10.21
C LYS A 3 -0.06 15.59 -9.77
N SER A 4 0.53 15.73 -8.58
CA SER A 4 1.59 14.83 -8.12
C SER A 4 1.06 13.49 -7.57
N PHE A 5 -0.19 13.48 -7.09
CA PHE A 5 -0.85 12.28 -6.55
C PHE A 5 -1.58 11.46 -7.62
N ALA A 6 -1.82 12.03 -8.80
CA ALA A 6 -2.47 11.37 -9.92
C ALA A 6 -1.83 10.01 -10.30
N PRO A 7 -0.49 9.88 -10.45
CA PRO A 7 0.12 8.60 -10.83
C PRO A 7 0.03 7.54 -9.71
N ILE A 8 0.11 7.96 -8.45
CA ILE A 8 0.00 7.08 -7.27
C ILE A 8 -1.43 6.55 -7.15
N LEU A 9 -2.41 7.43 -7.30
CA LEU A 9 -3.82 7.07 -7.20
C LEU A 9 -4.27 6.18 -8.37
N ALA A 10 -3.79 6.46 -9.58
CA ALA A 10 -4.04 5.62 -10.76
C ALA A 10 -3.43 4.22 -10.59
N SER A 11 -2.23 4.12 -10.00
CA SER A 11 -1.59 2.82 -9.73
C SER A 11 -2.34 2.02 -8.65
N MET A 12 -2.74 2.65 -7.54
CA MET A 12 -3.58 2.00 -6.52
C MET A 12 -4.92 1.54 -7.09
N ALA A 13 -5.58 2.37 -7.90
CA ALA A 13 -6.85 2.03 -8.54
C ALA A 13 -6.68 0.87 -9.53
N ALA A 14 -5.61 0.84 -10.33
CA ALA A 14 -5.31 -0.25 -11.25
C ALA A 14 -5.03 -1.57 -10.51
N THR A 15 -4.23 -1.54 -9.44
CA THR A 15 -4.00 -2.72 -8.59
C THR A 15 -5.31 -3.20 -7.97
N GLY A 16 -6.13 -2.30 -7.41
CA GLY A 16 -7.42 -2.64 -6.80
C GLY A 16 -8.47 -3.16 -7.79
N LEU A 17 -8.48 -2.72 -9.04
CA LEU A 17 -9.44 -3.16 -10.06
C LEU A 17 -9.03 -4.45 -10.78
N VAL A 18 -7.73 -4.66 -11.04
CA VAL A 18 -7.27 -5.79 -11.87
C VAL A 18 -6.96 -7.02 -11.01
N THR A 19 -6.39 -6.83 -9.82
CA THR A 19 -6.00 -7.98 -8.97
C THR A 19 -7.17 -8.53 -8.15
N LEU A 20 -8.20 -7.71 -7.91
CA LEU A 20 -9.32 -8.05 -7.04
C LEU A 20 -10.28 -9.11 -7.65
N PRO A 21 -10.66 -9.03 -8.95
CA PRO A 21 -11.43 -10.09 -9.59
C PRO A 21 -10.53 -11.21 -10.13
N GLY A 22 -9.29 -10.90 -10.53
CA GLY A 22 -8.40 -11.84 -11.22
C GLY A 22 -7.98 -13.06 -10.39
N MET A 23 -7.73 -12.89 -9.09
CA MET A 23 -7.45 -14.02 -8.20
C MET A 23 -8.71 -14.84 -7.90
N MET A 24 -9.86 -14.18 -7.72
CA MET A 24 -11.13 -14.85 -7.45
C MET A 24 -11.59 -15.68 -8.66
N THR A 25 -11.49 -15.15 -9.89
CA THR A 25 -11.80 -15.89 -11.12
C THR A 25 -10.82 -17.03 -11.36
N GLY A 26 -9.52 -16.85 -11.04
CA GLY A 26 -8.52 -17.91 -11.09
C GLY A 26 -8.85 -19.10 -10.18
N GLN A 27 -9.34 -18.85 -8.97
CA GLN A 27 -9.76 -19.92 -8.06
C GLN A 27 -11.04 -20.62 -8.54
N ILE A 28 -12.00 -19.88 -9.12
CA ILE A 28 -13.23 -20.46 -9.67
C ILE A 28 -12.93 -21.36 -10.87
N LEU A 29 -12.06 -20.92 -11.80
CA LEU A 29 -11.63 -21.72 -12.95
C LEU A 29 -10.78 -22.94 -12.56
N GLY A 30 -10.09 -22.86 -11.42
CA GLY A 30 -9.35 -23.97 -10.81
C GLY A 30 -10.21 -25.02 -10.10
N GLY A 31 -11.55 -24.91 -10.16
CA GLY A 31 -12.49 -25.86 -9.56
C GLY A 31 -12.90 -25.55 -8.12
N ALA A 32 -12.51 -24.40 -7.56
CA ALA A 32 -12.99 -23.98 -6.24
C ALA A 32 -14.43 -23.47 -6.33
N SER A 33 -15.27 -23.82 -5.34
CA SER A 33 -16.64 -23.32 -5.30
C SER A 33 -16.66 -21.78 -5.19
N PRO A 34 -17.50 -21.07 -5.97
CA PRO A 34 -17.52 -19.61 -6.00
C PRO A 34 -17.87 -18.99 -4.64
N MET A 35 -18.63 -19.71 -3.82
CA MET A 35 -18.96 -19.28 -2.46
C MET A 35 -17.73 -19.21 -1.54
N VAL A 36 -16.74 -20.07 -1.79
CA VAL A 36 -15.47 -20.10 -1.05
C VAL A 36 -14.53 -19.02 -1.58
N ALA A 37 -14.43 -18.85 -2.89
CA ALA A 37 -13.57 -17.83 -3.52
C ALA A 37 -13.92 -16.40 -3.07
N ILE A 38 -15.22 -16.07 -2.96
CA ILE A 38 -15.67 -14.74 -2.48
C ILE A 38 -15.25 -14.48 -1.04
N LYS A 39 -15.42 -15.48 -0.15
CA LYS A 39 -15.09 -15.35 1.28
C LYS A 39 -13.60 -15.12 1.49
N TYR A 40 -12.76 -15.90 0.79
CA TYR A 40 -11.31 -15.71 0.85
C TYR A 40 -10.89 -14.35 0.29
N GLN A 41 -11.49 -13.91 -0.81
CA GLN A 41 -11.18 -12.60 -1.40
C GLN A 41 -11.49 -11.44 -0.44
N LEU A 42 -12.59 -11.51 0.31
CA LEU A 42 -12.94 -10.49 1.30
C LEU A 42 -11.97 -10.47 2.49
N ILE A 43 -11.55 -11.64 2.98
CA ILE A 43 -10.54 -11.74 4.05
C ILE A 43 -9.20 -11.15 3.60
N ILE A 44 -8.76 -11.49 2.38
CA ILE A 44 -7.50 -10.99 1.80
C ILE A 44 -7.56 -9.47 1.63
N MET A 45 -8.70 -8.91 1.19
CA MET A 45 -8.88 -7.46 1.08
C MET A 45 -8.74 -6.74 2.41
N ILE A 46 -9.34 -7.26 3.48
CA ILE A 46 -9.22 -6.68 4.81
C ILE A 46 -7.77 -6.82 5.31
N ALA A 47 -7.13 -7.97 5.11
CA ALA A 47 -5.75 -8.20 5.53
C ALA A 47 -4.76 -7.26 4.83
N ILE A 48 -4.89 -7.06 3.51
CA ILE A 48 -4.07 -6.14 2.73
C ILE A 48 -4.30 -4.71 3.21
N PHE A 49 -5.55 -4.30 3.44
CA PHE A 49 -5.88 -2.98 3.96
C PHE A 49 -5.18 -2.70 5.30
N VAL A 50 -5.32 -3.61 6.26
CA VAL A 50 -4.69 -3.49 7.58
C VAL A 50 -3.17 -3.43 7.46
N THR A 51 -2.57 -4.32 6.66
CA THR A 51 -1.12 -4.37 6.49
C THR A 51 -0.57 -3.10 5.83
N LEU A 52 -1.28 -2.55 4.85
CA LEU A 52 -0.92 -1.28 4.20
C LEU A 52 -0.99 -0.12 5.20
N THR A 53 -2.08 0.00 5.96
CA THR A 53 -2.22 1.06 6.97
C THR A 53 -1.10 0.97 8.01
N LEU A 54 -0.83 -0.23 8.53
CA LEU A 54 0.25 -0.43 9.50
C LEU A 54 1.62 -0.11 8.90
N SER A 55 1.90 -0.57 7.69
CA SER A 55 3.16 -0.32 6.99
C SER A 55 3.41 1.19 6.80
N VAL A 56 2.39 1.94 6.37
CA VAL A 56 2.49 3.39 6.18
C VAL A 56 2.70 4.10 7.51
N VAL A 57 1.95 3.74 8.56
CA VAL A 57 2.09 4.33 9.89
C VAL A 57 3.50 4.09 10.44
N ILE A 58 3.99 2.85 10.42
CA ILE A 58 5.32 2.50 10.91
C ILE A 58 6.41 3.22 10.11
N THR A 59 6.27 3.24 8.78
CA THR A 59 7.22 3.93 7.89
C THR A 59 7.26 5.43 8.17
N LEU A 60 6.10 6.04 8.39
CA LEU A 60 5.99 7.47 8.70
C LEU A 60 6.58 7.79 10.07
N GLU A 61 6.25 7.03 11.11
CA GLU A 61 6.82 7.18 12.45
C GLU A 61 8.35 7.04 12.44
N LEU A 62 8.87 6.00 11.78
CA LEU A 62 10.31 5.81 11.63
C LEU A 62 10.97 6.93 10.83
N ALA A 63 10.34 7.38 9.73
CA ALA A 63 10.85 8.49 8.93
C ALA A 63 10.87 9.79 9.72
N LEU A 64 9.82 10.08 10.50
CA LEU A 64 9.76 11.26 11.37
C LEU A 64 10.83 11.17 12.47
N HIS A 65 10.94 10.05 13.17
CA HIS A 65 11.97 9.85 14.20
C HIS A 65 13.41 9.86 13.66
N ARG A 66 13.63 9.44 12.40
CA ARG A 66 14.97 9.45 11.78
C ARG A 66 15.33 10.78 11.15
N CYS A 67 14.37 11.45 10.51
CA CYS A 67 14.61 12.69 9.78
C CYS A 67 14.50 13.93 10.68
N LEU A 68 13.64 13.94 11.69
CA LEU A 68 13.47 15.08 12.61
C LEU A 68 14.34 14.89 13.85
N GLY A 69 15.34 15.77 14.01
CA GLY A 69 16.03 15.92 15.29
C GLY A 69 15.09 16.46 16.37
N ARG A 70 15.50 16.38 17.64
CA ARG A 70 14.74 16.75 18.85
C ARG A 70 14.14 18.17 18.87
N ASN A 71 14.50 19.02 17.90
CA ASN A 71 14.06 20.40 17.74
C ASN A 71 13.34 20.65 16.38
N GLY A 72 12.81 19.63 15.71
CA GLY A 72 12.08 19.80 14.44
C GLY A 72 12.96 20.12 13.21
N GLN A 73 14.28 20.01 13.34
CA GLN A 73 15.21 20.19 12.22
C GLN A 73 15.30 18.90 11.41
N VAL A 74 15.00 18.98 10.12
CA VAL A 74 15.31 17.90 9.17
C VAL A 74 16.84 17.80 9.10
N LYS A 75 17.41 16.64 9.42
CA LYS A 75 18.83 16.37 9.19
C LYS A 75 19.09 16.26 7.69
N ILE A 76 19.06 17.39 6.98
CA ILE A 76 19.66 17.52 5.66
C ILE A 76 21.16 17.49 5.86
N ASN A 77 21.76 16.29 5.78
CA ASN A 77 23.19 16.20 5.63
C ASN A 77 23.50 16.76 4.24
N THR A 78 23.82 18.06 4.20
CA THR A 78 24.37 18.73 3.03
C THR A 78 25.63 17.98 2.68
N LEU A 79 25.52 17.09 1.70
CA LEU A 79 26.66 16.57 0.97
C LEU A 79 27.21 17.77 0.22
N ASP A 80 28.10 18.50 0.91
CA ASP A 80 29.13 19.29 0.29
C ASP A 80 29.92 18.33 -0.62
N THR A 81 29.55 18.31 -1.89
CA THR A 81 30.43 17.84 -2.94
C THR A 81 30.79 19.06 -3.76
N LYS A 82 31.87 19.68 -3.31
CA LYS A 82 32.80 20.51 -4.08
C LYS A 82 33.07 19.94 -5.47
#